data_AF-A0A380ZTA1-F1
#
_entry.id   AF-A0A380ZTA1-F1
#
_cell.length_a   1.000
_cell.length_b   1.000
_cell.length_c   1.000
_cell.angle_alpha   90.00
_cell.angle_beta   90.00
_cell.angle_gamma   90.00
#
_symmetry.space_group_name_H-M   'P 1'
#
loop_
_entity.id
_entity.type
_entity.pdbx_description
1 polymer ?
#
loop_
_entity_poly.entity_id
_entity_poly.type
_entity_poly.pdbx_seq_one_letter_code
_entity_poly.pdbx_strand_id
1 'polypeptide(L)'
;MLNNQPTVLSAKYSSRVQRRKLFSLKKSLVSPAQFIKLYGGSFQMKRENGVYFCRFKNKEQNAYACGATFTRAYRRCLAVFHERYGSTFKTLV
;
A
#
# COMPACT_ATOMS: atom_id res chain seq x y z
N MET A 1 -11.24 -51.90 -22.84
CA MET A 1 -10.17 -50.94 -23.16
C MET A 1 -10.64 -49.56 -22.75
N LEU A 2 -10.04 -48.97 -21.71
CA LEU A 2 -10.43 -47.65 -21.18
C LEU A 2 -9.74 -46.54 -22.02
N ASN A 3 -10.52 -45.74 -22.72
CA ASN A 3 -10.02 -44.54 -23.42
C ASN A 3 -9.93 -43.36 -22.45
N ASN A 4 -8.75 -43.10 -21.92
CA ASN A 4 -8.43 -41.84 -21.25
C ASN A 4 -8.04 -40.79 -22.29
N GLN A 5 -8.95 -39.90 -22.66
CA GLN A 5 -8.58 -38.64 -23.32
C GLN A 5 -8.40 -37.54 -22.28
N PRO A 6 -7.20 -36.97 -22.11
CA PRO A 6 -7.07 -35.69 -21.42
C PRO A 6 -7.45 -34.58 -22.40
N THR A 7 -8.65 -34.03 -22.24
CA THR A 7 -9.05 -32.76 -22.85
C THR A 7 -8.05 -31.68 -22.47
N VAL A 8 -7.33 -31.17 -23.46
CA VAL A 8 -6.37 -30.07 -23.35
C VAL A 8 -7.11 -28.81 -22.92
N LEU A 9 -7.25 -28.62 -21.61
CA LEU A 9 -7.76 -27.39 -21.02
C LEU A 9 -6.68 -26.31 -21.16
N SER A 10 -6.78 -25.59 -22.28
CA SER A 10 -6.32 -24.24 -22.55
C SER A 10 -5.63 -23.53 -21.37
N ALA A 11 -4.30 -23.64 -21.32
CA ALA A 11 -3.41 -22.90 -20.41
C ALA A 11 -3.53 -21.36 -20.52
N LYS A 12 -4.34 -20.84 -21.46
CA LYS A 12 -4.59 -19.41 -21.66
C LYS A 12 -5.66 -18.84 -20.72
N TYR A 13 -6.48 -19.66 -20.07
CA TYR A 13 -7.55 -19.16 -19.18
C TYR A 13 -7.04 -18.75 -17.80
N SER A 14 -5.99 -19.41 -17.30
CA SER A 14 -5.42 -19.16 -15.96
C SER A 14 -4.74 -17.79 -15.83
N SER A 15 -4.03 -17.33 -16.88
CA SER A 15 -3.24 -16.09 -16.83
C SER A 15 -4.09 -14.81 -16.81
N ARG A 16 -5.27 -14.79 -17.45
CA ARG A 16 -6.19 -13.63 -17.41
C ARG A 16 -6.87 -13.48 -16.05
N VAL A 17 -7.23 -14.59 -15.40
CA VAL A 17 -7.87 -14.57 -14.07
C VAL A 17 -6.86 -14.18 -12.99
N GLN A 18 -5.60 -14.64 -13.09
CA GLN A 18 -4.52 -14.21 -12.20
C GLN A 18 -4.23 -12.71 -12.30
N ARG A 19 -4.19 -12.14 -13.51
CA ARG A 19 -4.03 -10.68 -13.67
C ARG A 19 -5.18 -9.90 -12.99
N ARG A 20 -6.43 -10.36 -13.11
CA ARG A 20 -7.58 -9.70 -12.44
C ARG A 20 -7.53 -9.82 -10.91
N LYS A 21 -7.07 -10.94 -10.36
CA LYS A 21 -6.87 -11.10 -8.89
C LYS A 21 -5.78 -10.18 -8.34
N LEU A 22 -4.70 -9.94 -9.09
CA LEU A 22 -3.65 -8.98 -8.75
C LEU A 22 -4.17 -7.54 -8.60
N PHE A 23 -5.23 -7.17 -9.32
CA PHE A 23 -5.91 -5.87 -9.17
C PHE A 23 -6.93 -5.83 -8.01
N SER A 24 -7.28 -6.97 -7.41
CA SER A 24 -8.29 -7.04 -6.34
C SER A 24 -7.74 -6.84 -4.93
N LEU A 25 -6.41 -6.84 -4.74
CA LEU A 25 -5.78 -6.47 -3.47
C LEU A 25 -5.67 -4.94 -3.33
N LYS A 26 -6.82 -4.25 -3.44
CA LYS A 26 -6.97 -2.95 -2.77
C LYS A 26 -7.06 -3.22 -1.28
N LYS A 27 -5.93 -3.51 -0.62
CA LYS A 27 -5.77 -3.14 0.79
C LYS A 27 -6.08 -1.64 0.81
N SER A 28 -7.26 -1.27 1.28
CA SER A 28 -7.68 0.10 1.39
C SER A 28 -6.61 0.80 2.21
N LEU A 29 -5.77 1.60 1.55
CA LEU A 29 -4.89 2.47 2.31
C LEU A 29 -5.78 3.28 3.21
N VAL A 30 -5.42 3.36 4.49
CA VAL A 30 -6.00 4.37 5.37
C VAL A 30 -5.87 5.69 4.63
N SER A 31 -6.98 6.38 4.45
CA SER A 31 -6.95 7.67 3.77
C SER A 31 -6.11 8.65 4.59
N PRO A 32 -5.41 9.62 3.98
CA PRO A 32 -4.65 10.62 4.72
C PRO A 32 -5.47 11.31 5.82
N ALA A 33 -6.76 11.56 5.55
CA ALA A 33 -7.69 12.14 6.52
C ALA A 33 -7.95 11.22 7.72
N GLN A 34 -8.18 9.92 7.49
CA GLN A 34 -8.33 8.95 8.59
C GLN A 34 -7.03 8.81 9.39
N PHE A 35 -5.89 8.80 8.72
CA PHE A 35 -4.60 8.71 9.40
C PHE A 35 -4.32 9.93 10.28
N ILE A 36 -4.62 11.13 9.79
CA ILE A 36 -4.54 12.37 10.58
C ILE A 36 -5.47 12.30 11.80
N LYS A 37 -6.71 11.81 11.64
CA LYS A 37 -7.65 11.63 12.76
C LYS A 37 -7.12 10.67 13.83
N LEU A 38 -6.44 9.60 13.44
CA LEU A 38 -5.92 8.59 14.37
C LEU A 38 -4.71 9.08 15.16
N TYR A 39 -3.74 9.71 14.50
CA TYR A 39 -2.45 10.03 15.11
C TYR A 39 -2.30 11.50 15.53
N GLY A 40 -3.18 12.39 15.06
CA GLY A 40 -3.06 13.84 15.23
C GLY A 40 -1.87 14.40 14.45
N GLY A 41 -2.05 15.46 13.67
CA GLY A 41 -0.95 16.09 12.91
C GLY A 41 -1.33 16.42 11.48
N SER A 42 -0.33 16.49 10.60
CA SER A 42 -0.56 16.85 9.19
C SER A 42 0.38 16.12 8.24
N PHE A 43 -0.09 15.95 7.00
CA PHE A 43 0.73 15.52 5.88
C PHE A 43 1.21 16.73 5.08
N GLN A 44 2.50 16.78 4.81
CA GLN A 44 3.10 17.68 3.83
C GLN A 44 3.51 16.87 2.62
N MET A 45 3.08 17.31 1.43
CA MET A 45 3.36 16.61 0.18
C MET A 45 3.92 17.59 -0.82
N LYS A 46 5.05 17.24 -1.43
CA LYS A 46 5.76 18.07 -2.41
C LYS A 46 6.17 17.21 -3.60
N ARG A 47 6.15 17.77 -4.80
CA ARG A 47 6.72 17.14 -5.99
C ARG A 47 7.91 17.97 -6.44
N GLU A 48 9.08 17.36 -6.55
CA GLU A 48 10.28 18.00 -7.10
C GLU A 48 10.95 17.04 -8.08
N ASN A 49 11.36 17.53 -9.25
CA ASN A 49 12.11 16.76 -10.25
C ASN A 49 11.51 15.38 -10.59
N GLY A 50 10.17 15.30 -10.67
CA GLY A 50 9.47 14.05 -10.96
C GLY A 50 9.34 13.08 -9.78
N VAL A 51 9.89 13.41 -8.61
CA VAL A 51 9.79 12.62 -7.38
C VAL A 51 8.75 13.24 -6.45
N TYR A 52 7.91 12.40 -5.87
CA TYR A 52 6.96 12.78 -4.84
C TYR A 52 7.56 12.56 -3.46
N PHE A 53 7.47 13.57 -2.62
CA PHE A 53 7.88 13.58 -1.23
C PHE A 53 6.64 13.65 -0.36
N CYS A 54 6.59 12.80 0.66
CA CYS A 54 5.52 12.75 1.63
C CYS A 54 6.12 12.76 3.03
N ARG A 55 5.64 13.67 3.86
CA ARG A 55 6.01 13.80 5.26
C ARG A 55 4.76 13.79 6.12
N PHE A 56 4.74 12.99 7.16
CA PHE A 56 3.82 13.11 8.27
C PHE A 56 4.52 13.82 9.43
N LYS A 57 3.87 14.82 10.03
CA LYS A 57 4.40 15.51 11.21
C LYS A 57 3.30 15.72 12.26
N ASN A 58 3.61 15.30 13.48
CA ASN A 58 2.91 15.63 14.71
C ASN A 58 3.92 16.31 15.68
N LYS A 59 3.48 16.74 16.88
CA LYS A 59 4.33 17.32 17.93
C LYS A 59 5.50 16.39 18.31
N GLU A 60 5.26 15.09 18.36
CA GLU A 60 6.23 14.09 18.85
C GLU A 60 6.76 13.16 17.74
N GLN A 61 6.01 13.02 16.64
CA GLN A 61 6.26 12.00 15.62
C GLN A 61 6.51 12.64 14.26
N ASN A 62 7.51 12.13 13.53
CA ASN A 62 7.85 12.60 12.20
C ASN A 62 8.28 11.42 11.32
N ALA A 63 7.60 11.26 10.20
CA ALA A 63 7.95 10.27 9.18
C ALA A 63 8.06 10.94 7.82
N TYR A 64 9.07 10.55 7.04
CA TYR A 64 9.33 11.11 5.73
C TYR A 64 9.68 9.99 4.76
N ALA A 65 9.16 10.08 3.54
CA ALA A 65 9.50 9.18 2.46
C ALA A 65 9.33 9.81 1.08
N CYS A 66 9.99 9.22 0.09
CA CYS A 66 9.87 9.60 -1.31
C CYS A 66 9.41 8.44 -2.21
N GLY A 67 8.87 8.76 -3.37
CA GLY A 67 8.45 7.79 -4.37
C GLY A 67 8.17 8.39 -5.74
N ALA A 68 8.18 7.54 -6.77
CA ALA A 68 7.88 7.93 -8.15
C ALA A 68 6.41 8.37 -8.35
N THR A 69 5.51 8.00 -7.44
CA THR A 69 4.11 8.44 -7.45
C THR A 69 3.68 8.85 -6.05
N PHE A 70 2.63 9.68 -5.97
CA PHE A 70 1.97 10.08 -4.73
C PHE A 70 1.67 8.88 -3.82
N THR A 71 0.99 7.87 -4.36
CA THR A 71 0.57 6.70 -3.59
C THR A 71 1.77 5.92 -3.06
N ARG A 72 2.86 5.85 -3.82
CA ARG A 72 4.07 5.13 -3.43
C ARG A 72 4.83 5.87 -2.34
N ALA A 73 4.96 7.20 -2.46
CA ALA A 73 5.55 8.04 -1.42
C ALA A 73 4.74 7.96 -0.11
N TYR A 74 3.41 8.04 -0.21
CA TYR A 74 2.52 7.94 0.95
C TYR A 74 2.62 6.58 1.64
N ARG A 75 2.54 5.47 0.89
CA ARG A 75 2.72 4.10 1.44
C ARG A 75 4.03 3.92 2.18
N ARG A 76 5.13 4.44 1.62
CA ARG A 76 6.44 4.39 2.26
C ARG A 76 6.48 5.25 3.52
N CYS A 77 5.86 6.42 3.51
CA CYS A 77 5.77 7.29 4.69
C CYS A 77 5.01 6.59 5.82
N LEU A 78 3.90 5.92 5.52
CA LEU A 78 3.18 5.08 6.48
C LEU A 78 4.05 3.94 7.02
N ALA A 79 4.77 3.23 6.15
CA ALA A 79 5.65 2.14 6.57
C ALA A 79 6.74 2.64 7.53
N VAL A 80 7.42 3.74 7.20
CA VAL A 80 8.43 4.39 8.07
C VAL A 80 7.82 4.83 9.39
N PHE A 81 6.61 5.38 9.36
CA PHE A 81 5.90 5.76 10.57
C PHE A 81 5.61 4.56 11.46
N HIS A 82 5.05 3.48 10.92
CA HIS A 82 4.75 2.26 11.68
C HIS A 82 6.02 1.51 12.12
N GLU A 83 7.12 1.61 11.39
CA GLU A 83 8.40 1.04 11.82
C GLU A 83 8.97 1.79 13.02
N ARG A 84 8.89 3.13 13.00
CA ARG A 84 9.43 3.99 14.07
C ARG A 84 8.53 4.07 15.30
N TYR A 85 7.22 4.04 15.09
CA TYR A 85 6.22 4.34 16.11
C TYR A 85 5.10 3.28 16.21
N GLY A 86 5.14 2.21 15.42
CA GLY A 86 4.08 1.19 15.44
C GLY A 86 4.21 0.18 16.58
N SER A 87 5.33 0.15 17.29
CA SER A 87 5.51 -0.66 18.51
C SER A 87 4.63 -0.20 19.68
N THR A 88 4.11 1.04 19.67
CA THR A 88 3.16 1.53 20.68
C THR A 88 1.70 1.14 20.42
N PHE A 89 1.37 0.53 19.27
CA PHE A 89 -0.02 0.25 18.86
C PHE A 89 -0.30 -1.24 18.62
N LYS A 90 0.42 -2.15 19.30
CA LYS A 90 0.15 -3.60 19.24
C LYS A 90 -1.15 -4.04 19.94
N THR A 91 -1.89 -3.13 20.56
CA THR A 91 -3.14 -3.44 21.26
C THR A 91 -4.19 -2.45 20.77
N LEU A 92 -5.01 -2.88 19.82
CA LEU A 92 -6.37 -2.41 19.50
C LEU A 92 -6.77 -3.00 18.15
N VAL A 93 -6.83 -4.33 18.10
CA VAL A 93 -7.73 -5.09 17.22
C VAL A 93 -8.51 -6.01 18.14
#